data_AF-A0A0L7LVF7-F1
#
_entry.id   AF-A0A0L7LVF7-F1
#
_cell.length_a   1.000
_cell.length_b   1.000
_cell.length_c   1.000
_cell.angle_alpha   90.00
_cell.angle_beta   90.00
_cell.angle_gamma   90.00
#
_symmetry.space_group_name_H-M   'P 1'
#
loop_
_entity.id
_entity.type
_entity.pdbx_description
1 polymer ?
#
loop_
_entity_poly.entity_id
_entity_poly.type
_entity_poly.pdbx_seq_one_letter_code
_entity_poly.pdbx_strand_id
1 'polypeptide(L)' 'MKIKGGETCPAGEIYEKCSQIHCYKNCGHLKNQPACPSVTADCYNPACECDGDTLRNAQGVCIPTKQCPEWIGN' A
#
# COMPACT_ATOMS: atom_id res chain seq x y z
N MET A 1 -8.65 1.06 19.76
CA MET A 1 -9.44 0.77 18.55
C MET A 1 -8.80 -0.44 17.87
N LYS A 2 -9.51 -1.56 17.78
CA LYS A 2 -8.96 -2.84 17.35
C LYS A 2 -8.98 -2.92 15.82
N ILE A 3 -7.84 -2.66 15.19
CA ILE A 3 -7.50 -3.34 13.93
C ILE A 3 -7.55 -4.83 14.30
N LYS A 4 -8.20 -5.71 13.52
CA LYS A 4 -8.30 -7.13 13.90
C LYS A 4 -6.91 -7.68 14.24
N GLY A 5 -6.67 -7.97 15.52
CA GLY A 5 -5.40 -8.54 16.00
C GLY A 5 -4.35 -7.54 16.50
N GLY A 6 -4.71 -6.55 17.33
CA GLY A 6 -3.93 -6.14 18.53
C GLY A 6 -2.43 -5.80 18.47
N GLU A 7 -1.77 -5.83 17.32
CA GLU A 7 -0.33 -5.69 17.19
C GLU A 7 -0.01 -4.69 16.07
N THR A 8 1.08 -3.96 16.27
CA THR A 8 1.66 -2.97 15.37
C THR A 8 1.76 -3.46 13.92
N CYS A 9 1.76 -2.55 12.95
CA CYS A 9 1.96 -2.92 11.55
C CYS A 9 3.24 -3.75 11.35
N PRO A 10 3.24 -4.69 10.37
CA PRO A 10 4.43 -5.45 10.00
C PRO A 10 5.64 -4.55 9.72
N ALA A 11 6.85 -5.12 9.81
CA ALA A 11 8.07 -4.38 9.46
C ALA A 11 7.99 -3.85 8.01
N GLY A 12 8.32 -2.57 7.83
CA GLY A 12 8.19 -1.87 6.54
C GLY A 12 6.79 -1.34 6.24
N GLU A 13 5.87 -1.43 7.21
CA GLU A 13 4.53 -0.85 7.10
C GLU A 13 4.25 0.13 8.23
N ILE A 14 3.47 1.16 7.91
CA ILE A 14 2.99 2.17 8.85
C ILE A 14 1.48 2.09 8.98
N TYR A 15 0.99 2.44 10.17
CA TYR A 15 -0.43 2.63 10.37
C TYR A 15 -0.88 3.87 9.61
N GLU A 16 -1.79 3.67 8.67
CA GLU A 16 -2.45 4.74 7.94
C GLU A 16 -3.91 4.83 8.40
N LYS A 17 -4.34 6.03 8.81
CA LYS A 17 -5.73 6.25 9.24
C LYS A 17 -6.70 6.23 8.06
N CYS A 18 -6.24 6.70 6.90
CA CYS A 18 -6.99 6.70 5.65
C CYS A 18 -6.17 5.99 4.57
N SER A 19 -6.28 4.68 4.49
CA SER A 19 -5.63 3.84 3.48
C SER A 19 -5.83 4.33 2.03
N GLN A 20 -6.89 5.10 1.75
CA GLN A 20 -7.21 5.62 0.43
C GLN A 20 -6.34 6.79 -0.05
N ILE A 21 -5.54 7.44 0.82
CA ILE A 21 -4.60 8.49 0.35
C ILE A 21 -3.55 7.89 -0.58
N HIS A 22 -3.21 6.62 -0.36
CA HIS A 22 -2.25 5.88 -1.17
C HIS A 22 -2.91 5.43 -2.47
N CYS A 23 -2.60 6.14 -3.56
CA CYS A 23 -3.12 5.81 -4.88
C CYS A 23 -2.62 4.45 -5.38
N TYR A 24 -1.33 4.17 -5.20
CA TYR A 24 -0.71 2.91 -5.57
C TYR A 24 -0.22 2.17 -4.33
N LYS A 25 -0.53 0.88 -4.23
CA LYS A 25 -0.26 0.07 -3.02
C LYS A 25 0.52 -1.20 -3.28
N ASN A 26 0.51 -1.66 -4.52
CA ASN A 26 1.22 -2.85 -4.94
C ASN A 26 1.90 -2.59 -6.30
N CYS A 27 2.94 -3.36 -6.59
CA CYS A 27 3.70 -3.23 -7.82
C CYS A 27 2.84 -3.38 -9.09
N GLY A 28 1.72 -4.11 -9.03
CA GLY A 28 0.80 -4.27 -10.15
C GLY A 28 0.14 -2.97 -10.60
N HIS A 29 -0.05 -2.02 -9.68
CA HIS A 29 -0.62 -0.70 -9.99
C HIS A 29 0.32 0.15 -10.86
N LEU A 30 1.62 -0.11 -10.89
CA LEU A 30 2.54 0.63 -11.79
C LEU A 30 2.29 0.29 -13.26
N LYS A 31 1.88 -0.96 -13.54
CA LYS A 31 1.54 -1.44 -14.89
C LYS A 31 0.12 -1.03 -15.28
N ASN A 32 -0.83 -1.32 -14.40
CA ASN A 32 -2.24 -1.03 -14.60
C ASN A 32 -2.63 0.04 -13.60
N GLN A 33 -2.31 1.30 -13.90
CA GLN A 33 -2.55 2.44 -13.01
C GLN A 33 -4.05 2.64 -12.82
N PRO A 34 -4.63 2.28 -11.67
CA PRO A 34 -6.01 2.61 -11.39
C PRO A 34 -6.13 4.12 -11.19
N ALA A 35 -7.34 4.65 -11.40
CA ALA A 35 -7.64 6.00 -10.93
C ALA A 35 -7.44 6.08 -9.41
N CYS A 36 -6.77 7.14 -8.95
CA CYS A 36 -6.62 7.38 -7.53
C CYS A 36 -7.99 7.64 -6.87
N PRO A 37 -8.26 7.10 -5.67
CA PRO A 37 -9.47 7.42 -4.94
C PRO A 37 -9.58 8.93 -4.67
N SER A 38 -10.80 9.47 -4.77
CA SER A 38 -11.08 10.81 -4.22
C SER A 38 -11.22 10.70 -2.71
N VAL A 39 -10.34 11.36 -1.96
CA VAL A 39 -10.28 11.30 -0.50
C VAL A 39 -10.87 12.57 0.11
N THR A 40 -11.80 12.42 1.06
CA THR A 40 -12.36 13.51 1.85
C THR A 40 -11.55 13.73 3.14
N ALA A 41 -11.64 14.92 3.73
CA ALA A 41 -10.88 15.27 4.93
C ALA A 41 -11.24 14.42 6.16
N ASP A 42 -12.45 13.87 6.20
CA ASP A 42 -12.97 13.00 7.26
C ASP A 42 -12.73 11.51 7.01
N CYS A 43 -11.96 11.15 5.98
CA CYS A 43 -11.69 9.75 5.63
C CYS A 43 -11.20 8.93 6.83
N TYR A 44 -11.88 7.81 7.04
CA TYR A 44 -11.55 6.82 8.06
C TYR A 44 -11.65 5.42 7.47
N ASN A 45 -10.52 4.92 6.98
CA ASN A 45 -10.38 3.57 6.45
C ASN A 45 -8.99 3.05 6.85
N PRO A 46 -8.80 2.64 8.11
CA PRO A 46 -7.48 2.36 8.64
C PRO A 46 -6.91 1.06 8.09
N ALA A 47 -5.64 1.08 7.68
CA ALA A 47 -4.89 -0.09 7.26
C ALA A 47 -3.40 0.06 7.57
N CYS A 48 -2.66 -1.03 7.48
CA CYS A 48 -1.22 -0.96 7.38
C CYS A 48 -0.84 -0.77 5.91
N GLU A 49 -0.08 0.28 5.63
CA GLU A 49 0.36 0.63 4.29
C GLU A 49 1.89 0.64 4.26
N CYS A 50 2.45 0.40 3.08
CA CYS A 50 3.88 0.47 2.88
C CYS A 50 4.44 1.85 3.24
N ASP A 51 5.62 1.87 3.85
CA ASP A 51 6.27 3.11 4.23
C ASP A 51 6.96 3.82 3.05
N GLY A 52 6.95 5.15 3.04
CA GLY A 52 7.62 5.96 2.03
C GLY A 52 7.26 5.59 0.59
N ASP A 53 8.27 5.45 -0.27
CA ASP A 53 8.13 5.14 -1.70
C ASP A 53 8.22 3.63 -2.00
N THR A 54 7.63 2.81 -1.13
CA THR A 54 7.61 1.34 -1.28
C THR A 54 6.22 0.84 -1.67
N LEU A 55 6.16 -0.30 -2.37
CA LEU A 55 4.93 -0.96 -2.80
C LEU A 55 4.96 -2.44 -2.43
N ARG A 56 3.79 -3.02 -2.15
CA ARG A 56 3.68 -4.46 -1.90
C ARG A 56 4.00 -5.24 -3.17
N ASN A 57 4.94 -6.17 -3.08
CA ASN A 57 5.16 -7.18 -4.10
C ASN A 57 4.11 -8.31 -4.01
N ALA A 58 4.20 -9.32 -4.89
CA ALA A 58 3.27 -10.46 -4.90
C ALA A 58 3.37 -11.36 -3.65
N GLN A 59 4.43 -11.22 -2.85
CA GLN A 59 4.62 -11.92 -1.58
C GLN A 59 4.07 -11.11 -0.39
N GLY A 60 3.48 -9.94 -0.63
CA GLY A 60 2.95 -9.05 0.40
C GLY A 60 3.99 -8.17 1.09
N VAL A 61 5.25 -8.19 0.63
CA VAL A 61 6.36 -7.44 1.22
C VAL A 61 6.50 -6.07 0.56
N CYS A 62 6.65 -5.01 1.36
CA CYS A 62 6.96 -3.66 0.88
C CYS A 62 8.39 -3.59 0.37
N ILE A 63 8.55 -3.29 -0.92
CA ILE A 63 9.85 -3.11 -1.57
C ILE A 63 9.91 -1.74 -2.24
N PRO A 64 11.10 -1.13 -2.39
CA PRO A 64 11.26 0.11 -3.15
C PRO A 64 10.57 0.01 -4.51
N THR A 65 9.84 1.05 -4.91
CA THR A 65 9.11 1.08 -6.19
C THR A 65 9.98 0.71 -7.40
N LYS A 66 11.28 1.06 -7.37
CA LYS A 66 12.28 0.72 -8.40
C LYS A 66 12.64 -0.77 -8.48
N GLN A 67 12.35 -1.53 -7.43
CA GLN A 67 12.56 -2.98 -7.35
C GLN A 67 11.28 -3.77 -7.69
N CYS A 68 10.16 -3.08 -7.94
CA CYS A 68 8.99 -3.75 -8.50
C CYS A 68 9.40 -4.43 -9.81
N PRO A 69 9.14 -5.73 -9.97
CA PRO A 69 9.52 -6.43 -11.18
C PRO A 69 8.83 -5.76 -12.37
N GLU A 70 9.62 -5.26 -13.32
CA GLU A 70 9.16 -5.09 -14.69
C GLU A 70 8.80 -6.50 -15.15
N TRP A 71 7.51 -6.83 -15.09
CA TRP A 71 7.04 -8.16 -15.43
C TRP A 71 7.53 -8.49 -16.85
N ILE A 72 8.53 -9.38 -16.98
CA ILE A 72 8.83 -10.06 -18.23
C ILE A 72 7.69 -11.05 -18.44
N GLY A 73 6.59 -10.56 -19.00
CA GLY A 73 5.48 -11.39 -19.41
C GLY A 73 5.94 -12.26 -20.58
N ASN A 74 5.94 -13.57 -20.37
CA ASN A 74 5.67 -14.55 -21.43
C ASN A 74 4.18 -14.54 -21.73
#